data_AF-A0A971LAM3-F1
#
_entry.id   AF-A0A971LAM3-F1
#
_cell.length_a   1.000
_cell.length_b   1.000
_cell.length_c   1.000
_cell.angle_alpha   90.00
_cell.angle_beta   90.00
_cell.angle_gamma   90.00
#
_symmetry.space_group_name_H-M   'P 1'
#
loop_
_entity.id
_entity.type
_entity.pdbx_description
1 polymer ?
#
loop_
_entity_poly.entity_id
_entity_poly.type
_entity_poly.pdbx_seq_one_letter_code
_entity_poly.pdbx_strand_id
1 'polypeptide(L)'
;MVIDDVVQEKNKINLMEISLGSADDPKVEAFYYKNGYRPIEIVAKDKAGNELERVKIDQKAGYEKEREKLRRRHNPQEAIFIFEKRL
;
A
#
# COMPACT_ATOMS: atom_id res chain seq x y z
N MET A 1 -14.46 -23.57 36.76
CA MET A 1 -15.84 -23.14 36.44
C MET A 1 -15.71 -21.69 36.00
N VAL A 2 -16.00 -21.48 34.72
CA VAL A 2 -15.73 -20.28 33.93
C VAL A 2 -16.75 -19.20 34.29
N ILE A 3 -16.32 -17.95 34.41
CA ILE A 3 -17.21 -16.79 34.42
C ILE A 3 -16.55 -15.69 33.59
N ASP A 4 -16.97 -15.66 32.32
CA ASP A 4 -17.24 -14.49 31.48
C ASP A 4 -16.09 -13.47 31.38
N ASP A 5 -15.12 -13.66 30.48
CA ASP A 5 -15.21 -13.34 29.05
C ASP A 5 -16.23 -12.26 28.67
N VAL A 6 -15.76 -11.33 27.82
CA VAL A 6 -16.52 -10.24 27.16
C VAL A 6 -16.43 -8.87 27.86
N VAL A 7 -15.20 -8.34 27.96
CA VAL A 7 -15.00 -6.88 27.88
C VAL A 7 -15.11 -6.48 26.41
N GLN A 8 -16.29 -5.99 26.05
CA GLN A 8 -16.65 -5.35 24.78
C GLN A 8 -15.80 -4.09 24.52
N GLU A 9 -15.68 -3.77 23.23
CA GLU A 9 -15.36 -2.44 22.67
C GLU A 9 -13.93 -1.92 22.80
N LYS A 10 -13.12 -2.21 21.77
CA LYS A 10 -12.33 -1.16 21.14
C LYS A 10 -12.61 -1.15 19.65
N ASN A 11 -13.36 -0.12 19.24
CA ASN A 11 -13.62 0.32 17.87
C ASN A 11 -12.61 -0.24 16.85
N LYS A 12 -12.97 -1.35 16.19
CA LYS A 12 -12.38 -1.71 14.91
C LYS A 12 -12.88 -0.65 13.95
N ILE A 13 -12.07 0.38 13.72
CA ILE A 13 -12.26 1.26 12.56
C ILE A 13 -12.15 0.31 11.36
N ASN A 14 -13.29 -0.03 10.79
CA ASN A 14 -13.38 -0.82 9.57
C ASN A 14 -12.94 0.13 8.44
N LEU A 15 -11.63 0.43 8.39
CA LEU A 15 -11.03 1.04 7.22
C LEU A 15 -11.28 0.05 6.10
N MET A 16 -12.26 0.34 5.25
CA MET A 16 -12.36 -0.28 3.94
C MET A 16 -11.06 0.07 3.22
N GLU A 17 -10.09 -0.83 3.31
CA GLU A 17 -8.83 -0.74 2.59
C GLU A 17 -9.15 -1.05 1.13
N ILE A 18 -9.42 0.02 0.37
CA ILE A 18 -9.67 -0.10 -1.06
C ILE A 18 -8.31 -0.25 -1.74
N SER A 19 -7.84 -1.50 -1.87
CA SER A 19 -6.65 -1.84 -2.67
C SER A 19 -7.01 -1.80 -4.16
N LEU A 20 -6.86 -0.65 -4.80
CA LEU A 20 -6.97 -0.50 -6.26
C LEU A 20 -5.56 -0.66 -6.88
N GLY A 21 -5.35 -1.68 -7.73
CA GLY A 21 -4.20 -1.73 -8.66
C GLY A 21 -4.52 -0.92 -9.94
N SER A 22 -3.60 -0.46 -10.78
CA SER A 22 -2.13 -0.51 -10.85
C SER A 22 -1.62 0.93 -10.97
N ALA A 23 -0.63 1.30 -10.17
CA ALA A 23 -0.11 2.66 -10.06
C ALA A 23 1.29 2.82 -10.67
N ASP A 24 1.59 2.12 -11.77
CA ASP A 24 2.79 2.40 -12.57
C ASP A 24 2.50 3.42 -13.70
N ASP A 25 1.24 3.84 -13.86
CA ASP A 25 0.87 4.96 -14.73
C ASP A 25 0.84 6.28 -13.93
N PRO A 26 1.66 7.29 -14.31
CA PRO A 26 1.71 8.58 -13.62
C PRO A 26 0.37 9.32 -13.53
N LYS A 27 -0.56 9.11 -14.49
CA LYS A 27 -1.88 9.75 -14.47
C LYS A 27 -2.77 9.15 -13.39
N VAL A 28 -2.67 7.84 -13.18
CA VAL A 28 -3.41 7.11 -12.14
C VAL A 28 -2.89 7.52 -10.76
N GLU A 29 -1.57 7.60 -10.60
CA GLU A 29 -0.96 8.15 -9.38
C GLU A 29 -1.45 9.57 -9.07
N ALA A 30 -1.40 10.46 -10.06
CA ALA A 30 -1.86 11.85 -9.91
C ALA A 30 -3.34 11.93 -9.52
N PHE A 31 -4.18 11.03 -10.04
CA PHE A 31 -5.58 10.92 -9.64
C PHE A 31 -5.72 10.58 -8.15
N TYR A 32 -4.97 9.61 -7.63
CA TYR A 32 -5.01 9.24 -6.21
C TYR A 32 -4.57 10.40 -5.32
N TYR A 33 -3.42 11.02 -5.63
CA TYR A 33 -2.94 12.19 -4.88
C TYR A 33 -3.97 13.33 -4.85
N LYS A 34 -4.57 13.66 -6.01
CA LYS A 34 -5.58 14.72 -6.11
C LYS A 34 -6.83 14.44 -5.27
N ASN A 35 -7.18 13.18 -5.07
CA ASN A 35 -8.37 12.77 -4.32
C ASN A 35 -8.11 12.52 -2.82
N GLY A 36 -6.94 12.91 -2.31
CA GLY A 36 -6.57 12.80 -0.90
C GLY A 36 -6.13 11.40 -0.47
N TYR A 37 -5.79 10.54 -1.42
CA TYR A 37 -5.14 9.27 -1.14
C TYR A 37 -3.64 9.50 -0.94
N ARG A 38 -3.03 8.67 -0.09
CA ARG A 38 -1.60 8.70 0.21
C ARG A 38 -1.00 7.30 0.07
N PRO A 39 0.21 7.18 -0.51
CA PRO A 39 0.86 5.88 -0.65
C PRO A 39 1.32 5.38 0.73
N ILE A 40 1.11 4.10 0.98
CA ILE A 40 1.51 3.43 2.23
C ILE A 40 2.42 2.25 1.99
N GLU A 41 2.36 1.63 0.81
CA GLU A 41 3.21 0.49 0.47
C GLU A 41 3.64 0.55 -0.99
N ILE A 42 4.74 -0.14 -1.31
CA ILE A 42 5.18 -0.43 -2.68
C ILE A 42 5.23 -1.94 -2.84
N VAL A 43 4.67 -2.45 -3.93
CA VAL A 43 4.70 -3.86 -4.27
C VAL A 43 5.44 -4.03 -5.59
N ALA A 44 6.49 -4.84 -5.58
CA ALA A 44 7.17 -5.29 -6.79
C ALA A 44 6.52 -6.58 -7.29
N LYS A 45 6.18 -6.64 -8.59
CA LYS A 45 5.62 -7.83 -9.23
C LYS A 45 6.46 -8.27 -10.43
N ASP A 46 6.56 -9.57 -10.66
CA ASP A 46 7.18 -10.15 -11.85
C ASP A 46 6.22 -10.16 -13.06
N LYS A 47 6.68 -10.68 -14.20
CA LYS A 47 5.86 -10.80 -15.43
C LYS A 47 4.65 -11.74 -15.31
N ALA A 48 4.69 -12.66 -14.36
CA ALA A 48 3.59 -13.57 -14.08
C ALA A 48 2.61 -12.99 -13.03
N GLY A 49 2.88 -11.79 -12.52
CA GLY A 49 2.09 -11.11 -11.50
C GLY A 49 2.39 -11.53 -10.07
N ASN A 50 3.43 -12.36 -9.85
CA ASN A 50 3.83 -12.79 -8.51
C ASN A 50 4.45 -11.62 -7.75
N GLU A 51 4.12 -11.48 -6.47
CA GLU A 51 4.75 -10.48 -5.60
C GLU A 51 6.18 -10.92 -5.24
N LEU A 52 7.15 -10.10 -5.63
CA LEU A 52 8.56 -10.31 -5.32
C LEU A 52 8.90 -9.73 -3.94
N GLU A 53 8.39 -8.53 -3.64
CA GLU A 53 8.56 -7.86 -2.35
C GLU A 53 7.45 -6.82 -2.14
N ARG A 54 7.06 -6.62 -0.87
CA ARG A 54 6.16 -5.56 -0.42
C ARG A 54 6.83 -4.77 0.68
N VAL A 55 6.91 -3.45 0.52
CA VAL A 55 7.60 -2.55 1.45
C VAL A 55 6.65 -1.48 1.94
N LYS A 56 6.58 -1.27 3.25
CA LYS A 56 5.87 -0.13 3.84
C LYS A 56 6.67 1.16 3.62
N ILE A 57 5.97 2.20 3.18
CA ILE A 57 6.55 3.52 2.94
C ILE A 57 6.40 4.36 4.20
N ASP A 58 7.52 4.89 4.68
CA ASP A 58 7.48 5.97 5.66
C ASP A 58 7.12 7.28 4.94
N GLN A 59 6.13 8.00 5.44
CA GLN A 59 5.68 9.29 4.88
C GLN A 59 6.78 10.36 4.89
N LYS A 60 7.82 10.20 5.73
CA LYS A 60 9.00 11.08 5.77
C LYS A 60 10.05 10.75 4.71
N ALA A 61 10.03 9.52 4.18
CA ALA A 61 10.93 9.09 3.13
C ALA A 61 10.33 9.42 1.75
N GLY A 62 11.15 9.88 0.81
CA GLY A 62 10.69 10.13 -0.55
C GLY A 62 10.30 8.82 -1.23
N TYR A 63 8.99 8.61 -1.44
CA TYR A 63 8.40 7.36 -1.92
C TYR A 63 9.01 6.86 -3.24
N GLU A 64 9.35 7.80 -4.13
CA GLU A 64 10.03 7.52 -5.39
C GLU A 64 11.41 6.89 -5.22
N LYS A 65 12.16 7.28 -4.18
CA LYS A 65 13.47 6.67 -3.89
C LYS A 65 13.32 5.23 -3.45
N GLU A 66 12.29 4.92 -2.68
CA GLU A 66 12.01 3.53 -2.27
C GLU A 66 11.55 2.69 -3.46
N ARG A 67 10.73 3.25 -4.36
CA ARG A 67 10.34 2.59 -5.62
C ARG A 67 11.56 2.26 -6.48
N GLU A 68 12.46 3.22 -6.65
CA GLU A 68 13.70 3.04 -7.42
C GLU A 68 14.63 2.00 -6.79
N LYS A 69 14.78 1.98 -5.45
CA LYS A 69 15.54 0.93 -4.76
C LYS A 69 14.95 -0.45 -5.02
N LEU A 70 13.62 -0.57 -4.99
CA LEU A 70 12.93 -1.83 -5.25
C LEU A 70 13.13 -2.29 -6.69
N ARG A 71 13.05 -1.35 -7.65
CA ARG A 71 13.35 -1.61 -9.07
C ARG A 71 14.77 -2.12 -9.27
N ARG A 72 15.76 -1.49 -8.62
CA ARG A 72 17.17 -1.92 -8.70
C ARG A 72 17.43 -3.29 -8.09
N ARG A 73 16.72 -3.64 -7.01
CA ARG A 73 16.93 -4.90 -6.29
C ARG A 73 16.41 -6.10 -7.06
N HIS A 74 15.23 -5.96 -7.67
CA HIS A 74 14.48 -7.10 -8.22
C HIS A 74 14.30 -7.08 -9.74
N ASN A 75 14.57 -5.94 -10.40
CA ASN A 75 14.20 -5.70 -11.80
C ASN A 75 12.77 -6.17 -12.12
N PRO A 76 11.77 -5.71 -11.34
CA PRO A 76 10.39 -6.18 -11.45
C PRO A 76 9.75 -5.70 -12.76
N GLN A 77 8.70 -6.39 -13.19
CA GLN A 77 7.89 -5.94 -14.31
C GLN A 77 7.06 -4.71 -13.93
N GLU A 78 6.59 -4.66 -12.68
CA GLU A 78 5.80 -3.55 -12.15
C GLU A 78 6.26 -3.21 -10.72
N ALA A 79 6.26 -1.92 -10.38
CA ALA A 79 6.51 -1.44 -9.02
C ALA A 79 5.41 -0.46 -8.62
N ILE A 80 4.38 -0.99 -7.94
CA ILE A 80 3.09 -0.34 -7.77
C ILE A 80 2.99 0.27 -6.37
N PHE A 81 2.51 1.51 -6.28
CA PHE A 81 2.08 2.11 -5.01
C PHE A 81 0.72 1.58 -4.58
N ILE A 82 0.62 1.18 -3.31
CA ILE A 82 -0.65 0.93 -2.61
C ILE A 82 -1.01 2.20 -1.85
N PHE A 83 -2.22 2.68 -2.08
CA PHE A 83 -2.71 3.93 -1.50
C PHE A 83 -3.79 3.66 -0.45
N GLU A 84 -3.84 4.51 0.56
CA GLU A 84 -4.95 4.59 1.51
C GLU A 84 -5.56 5.99 1.49
N LYS A 85 -6.83 6.10 1.89
CA LYS A 85 -7.46 7.38 2.22
C LYS A 85 -8.13 7.26 3.58
N ARG A 86 -7.82 8.19 4.49
CA ARG A 86 -8.58 8.35 5.73
C ARG A 86 -9.86 9.08 5.40
N LEU A 87 -11.00 8.48 5.73
CA LEU A 87 -12.34 9.07 5.59
C LEU A 87 -12.65 9.99 6.76
#